data_AF-A0A3P7JKA1-F1
#
_entry.id   AF-A0A3P7JKA1-F1
#
_cell.length_a   1.000
_cell.length_b   1.000
_cell.length_c   1.000
_cell.angle_alpha   90.00
_cell.angle_beta   90.00
_cell.angle_gamma   90.00
#
_symmetry.space_group_name_H-M   'P 1'
#
loop_
_entity.id
_entity.type
_entity.pdbx_description
1 polymer ?
#
loop_
_entity_poly.entity_id
_entity_poly.type
_entity_poly.pdbx_seq_one_letter_code
_entity_poly.pdbx_strand_id
1 'polypeptide(L)'
;LQTYSGLFCVVINPYKRLPIYEPSVAEMYMGKRRTEMPPHLFAVSDEAYRNMLIDHENQSMLITGESGAGKTENTKKVIAYFATVGASQSRQEAAQAGKEVVEDPSKKKVTLEDQIVQTNPVLEAFGNAKTVRNNNSSRFGKFIRIHFSKLGRVASCDIEHYLLEKSRVIRQAPGERCYHIFYQLCSDHIPTLKKDLLLDKPLKEYYFVAQAELSIDGIDDKEEHQLTDEAFDILHFSFQEKTDCYKLMAAIMHMGNMKFKQRPREEQAEPDGTDEAEKASAMYGIGHEDFLKALTKPKVKVGNEWVNKGQNIDQVTWAVGAMAKGLYSRVFNWLVKKCNKTLDQKGISRDFFIGVLDIAGFEIFDFNSFEQLWINFVNEKLQQFFNHHMFVLEQEEYAREGIQWTFIDFGLDLQACIELIEKPLGILSMLDEECIVPKASDLTLAQKLNDQHLGKHPNFEKPKPPKGKQGEAHFAMRHYAGTVRYNVSNWLEKNKDPLNDTVVSVMKHSTGNALLTEIWQDYTTQEEAAAAAKDGGGGGKKKGKSGSFMTVSMLYRESLNNLMTMLNMTHPHFIRCIIPNEKKQSGLLDAALVLNQLTCNGVLEGIRICRKGFPNSFALCITSNIERS
;
A
#
# COMPACT_ATOMS: atom_id res chain seq x y z
N LEU A 1 26.25 4.74 7.31
CA LEU A 1 25.11 4.03 6.66
C LEU A 1 23.91 3.99 7.59
N GLN A 2 24.08 3.56 8.83
CA GLN A 2 23.02 3.60 9.85
C GLN A 2 23.58 4.35 11.05
N THR A 3 22.75 5.18 11.70
CA THR A 3 23.12 5.91 12.92
C THR A 3 21.92 6.10 13.81
N TYR A 4 22.14 6.06 15.13
CA TYR A 4 21.13 6.49 16.08
C TYR A 4 21.06 8.02 16.12
N SER A 5 19.86 8.52 16.36
CA SER A 5 19.56 9.93 16.43
C SER A 5 18.57 10.17 17.57
N GLY A 6 19.00 9.90 18.80
CA GLY A 6 18.10 9.81 19.95
C GLY A 6 17.35 8.48 19.93
N LEU A 7 16.02 8.52 20.05
CA LEU A 7 15.19 7.32 20.10
C LEU A 7 15.05 6.60 18.76
N PHE A 8 15.24 7.30 17.63
CA PHE A 8 15.07 6.73 16.29
C PHE A 8 16.38 6.41 15.56
N CYS A 9 16.29 5.56 14.54
CA CYS A 9 17.42 5.14 13.70
C CYS A 9 17.32 5.79 12.31
N VAL A 10 18.40 6.45 11.87
CA VAL A 10 18.52 7.00 10.51
C VAL A 10 19.29 6.01 9.64
N VAL A 11 18.69 5.64 8.51
CA VAL A 11 19.26 4.70 7.54
C VAL A 11 19.45 5.40 6.19
N ILE A 12 20.67 5.46 5.71
CA ILE A 12 21.01 6.03 4.40
C ILE A 12 21.04 4.89 3.37
N ASN A 13 20.29 5.03 2.27
CA ASN A 13 20.24 4.02 1.23
C ASN A 13 21.63 3.84 0.56
N PRO A 14 22.27 2.66 0.65
CA PRO A 14 23.59 2.43 0.04
C PRO A 14 23.58 2.30 -1.48
N TYR A 15 22.43 2.06 -2.11
CA TYR A 15 22.30 1.62 -3.52
C TYR A 15 23.14 0.38 -3.87
N LYS A 16 23.49 -0.45 -2.88
CA LYS A 16 24.18 -1.73 -3.07
C LYS A 16 23.83 -2.73 -1.97
N ARG A 17 23.93 -4.02 -2.29
CA ARG A 17 23.87 -5.09 -1.28
C ARG A 17 25.14 -5.06 -0.44
N LEU A 18 24.97 -5.21 0.87
CA LEU A 18 26.04 -5.18 1.85
C LEU A 18 25.98 -6.46 2.69
N PRO A 19 27.12 -7.06 3.07
CA PRO A 19 27.16 -8.29 3.87
C PRO A 19 26.78 -8.08 5.35
N ILE A 20 26.22 -6.92 5.71
CA ILE A 20 25.82 -6.58 7.09
C ILE A 20 24.44 -7.13 7.48
N TYR A 21 23.76 -7.82 6.56
CA TYR A 21 22.44 -8.39 6.76
C TYR A 21 22.44 -9.92 6.70
N GLU A 22 23.62 -10.53 6.81
CA GLU A 22 23.77 -11.98 6.88
C GLU A 22 23.17 -12.54 8.19
N PRO A 23 22.68 -13.79 8.20
CA PRO A 23 22.14 -14.42 9.41
C PRO A 23 23.11 -14.43 10.59
N SER A 24 24.41 -14.58 10.32
CA SER A 24 25.48 -14.50 11.33
C SER A 24 25.50 -13.16 12.07
N VAL A 25 25.23 -12.07 11.36
CA VAL A 25 25.14 -10.73 11.95
C VAL A 25 23.86 -10.62 12.76
N ALA A 26 22.72 -11.14 12.28
CA ALA A 26 21.48 -11.13 13.06
C ALA A 26 21.66 -11.82 14.41
N GLU A 27 22.34 -12.98 14.46
CA GLU A 27 22.66 -13.69 15.69
C GLU A 27 23.54 -12.87 16.66
N MET A 28 24.49 -12.07 16.16
CA MET A 28 25.30 -11.20 17.02
C MET A 28 24.47 -10.11 17.74
N TYR A 29 23.37 -9.67 17.14
CA TYR A 29 22.49 -8.64 17.71
C TYR A 29 21.44 -9.20 18.68
N MET A 30 21.19 -10.51 18.68
CA MET A 30 20.16 -11.12 19.52
C MET A 30 20.45 -10.95 21.01
N GLY A 31 19.49 -10.38 21.73
CA GLY A 31 19.57 -10.18 23.18
C GLY A 31 20.63 -9.17 23.61
N LYS A 32 21.16 -8.37 22.68
CA LYS A 32 22.12 -7.30 22.97
C LYS A 32 21.42 -5.98 23.18
N ARG A 33 21.91 -5.20 24.15
CA ARG A 33 21.44 -3.84 24.37
C ARG A 33 21.98 -2.93 23.27
N ARG A 34 21.23 -1.85 23.01
CA ARG A 34 21.57 -0.83 22.00
C ARG A 34 22.96 -0.22 22.16
N THR A 35 23.50 -0.17 23.38
CA THR A 35 24.83 0.36 23.70
C THR A 35 25.97 -0.65 23.49
N GLU A 36 25.66 -1.95 23.43
CA GLU A 36 26.67 -3.02 23.29
C GLU A 36 27.06 -3.25 21.84
N MET A 37 26.20 -2.87 20.90
CA MET A 37 26.38 -3.10 19.48
C MET A 37 26.31 -1.80 18.68
N PRO A 38 27.06 -1.68 17.57
CA PRO A 38 27.04 -0.48 16.75
C PRO A 38 25.65 -0.26 16.10
N PRO A 39 25.32 0.97 15.69
CA PRO A 39 24.02 1.30 15.14
C PRO A 39 23.60 0.41 13.97
N HIS A 40 22.49 -0.32 14.16
CA HIS A 40 21.97 -1.21 13.15
C HIS A 40 20.46 -1.44 13.30
N LEU A 41 19.80 -1.72 12.19
CA LEU A 41 18.38 -2.04 12.09
C LEU A 41 18.00 -3.21 13.02
N PHE A 42 18.86 -4.23 13.08
CA PHE A 42 18.65 -5.40 13.95
C PHE A 42 18.65 -5.04 15.43
N ALA A 43 19.37 -4.02 15.87
CA ALA A 43 19.31 -3.58 17.25
C ALA A 43 17.95 -2.97 17.60
N VAL A 44 17.33 -2.21 16.68
CA VAL A 44 15.99 -1.66 16.86
C VAL A 44 14.94 -2.78 16.84
N SER A 45 15.10 -3.77 15.96
CA SER A 45 14.24 -4.95 15.93
C SER A 45 14.35 -5.79 17.21
N ASP A 46 15.56 -5.99 17.73
CA ASP A 46 15.79 -6.69 19.00
C ASP A 46 15.23 -5.93 20.20
N GLU A 47 15.37 -4.61 20.20
CA GLU A 47 14.79 -3.73 21.21
C GLU A 47 13.26 -3.83 21.23
N ALA A 48 12.59 -3.74 20.07
CA ALA A 48 11.15 -3.96 19.98
C ALA A 48 10.75 -5.36 20.48
N TYR A 49 11.50 -6.39 20.07
CA TYR A 49 11.24 -7.76 20.51
C TYR A 49 11.37 -7.93 22.03
N ARG A 50 12.42 -7.39 22.64
CA ARG A 50 12.63 -7.47 24.10
C ARG A 50 11.58 -6.66 24.86
N ASN A 51 11.27 -5.44 24.44
CA ASN A 51 10.26 -4.61 25.09
C ASN A 51 8.89 -5.30 25.08
N MET A 52 8.50 -5.90 23.95
CA MET A 52 7.28 -6.72 23.87
C MET A 52 7.23 -7.82 24.94
N LEU A 53 8.35 -8.52 25.16
CA LEU A 53 8.42 -9.61 26.14
C LEU A 53 8.43 -9.14 27.60
N ILE A 54 9.04 -7.98 27.86
CA ILE A 54 9.20 -7.44 29.22
C ILE A 54 7.93 -6.69 29.64
N ASP A 55 7.45 -5.81 28.77
CA ASP A 55 6.36 -4.87 29.08
C ASP A 55 4.98 -5.49 28.80
N HIS A 56 4.93 -6.59 28.04
CA HIS A 56 3.69 -7.25 27.62
C HIS A 56 2.76 -6.31 26.83
N GLU A 57 3.36 -5.47 25.98
CA GLU A 57 2.67 -4.53 25.11
C GLU A 57 3.01 -4.76 23.64
N ASN A 58 2.02 -4.54 22.77
CA ASN A 58 2.22 -4.62 21.33
C ASN A 58 3.17 -3.51 20.85
N GLN A 59 3.98 -3.81 19.85
CA GLN A 59 4.97 -2.87 19.32
C GLN A 59 4.66 -2.53 17.86
N SER A 60 5.17 -1.40 17.39
CA SER A 60 5.17 -1.09 15.96
C SER A 60 6.52 -0.56 15.51
N MET A 61 6.87 -0.82 14.25
CA MET A 61 8.05 -0.32 13.58
C MET A 61 7.62 0.52 12.39
N LEU A 62 7.86 1.83 12.46
CA LEU A 62 7.47 2.79 11.42
C LEU A 62 8.69 3.14 10.58
N ILE A 63 8.75 2.56 9.38
CA ILE A 63 9.83 2.81 8.40
C ILE A 63 9.36 3.88 7.43
N THR A 64 9.86 5.10 7.60
CA THR A 64 9.43 6.27 6.81
C THR A 64 10.59 6.89 6.05
N GLY A 65 10.29 7.73 5.08
CA GLY A 65 11.28 8.40 4.22
C GLY A 65 10.74 8.63 2.82
N GLU A 66 11.44 9.43 2.02
CA GLU A 66 11.02 9.75 0.65
C GLU A 66 10.94 8.52 -0.27
N SER A 67 10.24 8.67 -1.39
CA SER A 67 10.16 7.64 -2.43
C SER A 67 11.56 7.31 -2.99
N GLY A 68 11.99 6.04 -2.89
CA GLY A 68 13.35 5.60 -3.26
C GLY A 68 14.35 5.53 -2.11
N ALA A 69 13.95 5.85 -0.87
CA ALA A 69 14.84 5.79 0.31
C ALA A 69 15.18 4.36 0.79
N GLY A 70 14.60 3.31 0.19
CA GLY A 70 14.88 1.92 0.56
C GLY A 70 14.03 1.38 1.73
N LYS A 71 12.82 1.92 1.92
CA LYS A 71 11.88 1.49 2.99
C LYS A 71 11.60 -0.01 2.94
N THR A 72 11.10 -0.50 1.81
CA THR A 72 10.76 -1.92 1.60
C THR A 72 11.94 -2.86 1.81
N GLU A 73 13.15 -2.45 1.39
CA GLU A 73 14.37 -3.23 1.63
C GLU A 73 14.71 -3.33 3.12
N ASN A 74 14.46 -2.26 3.89
CA ASN A 74 14.61 -2.31 5.34
C ASN A 74 13.51 -3.15 6.00
N THR A 75 12.26 -3.07 5.53
CA THR A 75 11.16 -3.94 5.97
C THR A 75 11.51 -5.42 5.82
N LYS A 76 12.04 -5.83 4.67
CA LYS A 76 12.51 -7.21 4.42
C LYS A 76 13.54 -7.67 5.47
N LYS A 77 14.49 -6.80 5.82
CA LYS A 77 15.54 -7.11 6.80
C LYS A 77 14.99 -7.20 8.23
N VAL A 78 14.06 -6.33 8.61
CA VAL A 78 13.35 -6.41 9.89
C VAL A 78 12.61 -7.75 10.02
N ILE A 79 11.88 -8.14 8.97
CA ILE A 79 11.16 -9.40 8.92
C ILE A 79 12.12 -10.59 9.02
N ALA A 80 13.21 -10.56 8.25
CA ALA A 80 14.24 -11.61 8.29
C ALA A 80 14.87 -11.74 9.69
N TYR A 81 15.03 -10.64 10.42
CA TYR A 81 15.50 -10.66 11.81
C TYR A 81 14.53 -11.43 12.71
N PHE A 82 13.25 -11.08 12.71
CA PHE A 82 12.24 -11.76 13.54
C PHE A 82 12.08 -13.24 13.18
N ALA A 83 12.18 -13.57 11.90
CA ALA A 83 12.27 -14.94 11.43
C ALA A 83 13.46 -15.69 12.05
N THR A 84 14.66 -15.08 12.02
CA THR A 84 15.87 -15.71 12.60
C THR A 84 15.74 -15.92 14.11
N VAL A 85 15.12 -14.96 14.82
CA VAL A 85 14.83 -15.08 16.27
C VAL A 85 13.87 -16.25 16.55
N GLY A 86 12.78 -16.38 15.79
CA GLY A 86 11.82 -17.49 15.92
C GLY A 86 12.43 -18.87 15.64
N ALA A 87 13.27 -18.95 14.59
CA ALA A 87 14.00 -20.17 14.27
C ALA A 87 14.99 -20.58 15.37
N SER A 88 15.71 -19.61 15.95
CA SER A 88 16.67 -19.85 17.05
C SER A 88 16.00 -20.44 18.28
N GLN A 89 14.83 -19.93 18.69
CA GLN A 89 14.06 -20.46 19.81
C GLN A 89 13.58 -21.89 19.56
N SER A 90 13.09 -22.17 18.36
CA SER A 90 12.62 -23.50 17.97
C SER A 90 13.76 -24.53 18.06
N ARG A 91 14.99 -24.15 17.69
CA ARG A 91 16.19 -24.99 17.85
C ARG A 91 16.54 -25.22 19.31
N GLN A 92 16.46 -24.20 20.16
CA GLN A 92 16.72 -24.32 21.60
C GLN A 92 15.73 -25.26 22.28
N GLU A 93 14.43 -25.18 21.95
CA GLU A 93 13.41 -26.09 22.47
C GLU A 93 13.62 -27.53 21.99
N ALA A 94 13.95 -27.73 20.71
CA ALA A 94 14.22 -29.08 20.17
C ALA A 94 15.42 -29.74 20.88
N ALA A 95 16.47 -28.95 21.15
CA ALA A 95 17.62 -29.38 21.93
C ALA A 95 17.26 -29.71 23.39
N GLN A 96 16.40 -28.91 24.03
CA GLN A 96 15.92 -29.17 25.40
C GLN A 96 14.97 -30.38 25.49
N ALA A 97 14.21 -30.66 24.43
CA ALA A 97 13.29 -31.80 24.35
C ALA A 97 13.98 -33.11 23.93
N GLY A 98 15.31 -33.12 23.75
CA GLY A 98 16.08 -34.30 23.34
C GLY A 98 15.72 -34.82 21.95
N LYS A 99 15.08 -34.00 21.11
CA LYS A 99 14.79 -34.35 19.72
C LYS A 99 15.98 -33.92 18.86
N GLU A 100 16.73 -34.87 18.31
CA GLU A 100 17.66 -34.57 17.23
C GLU A 100 16.87 -33.95 16.08
N VAL A 101 17.20 -32.70 15.75
CA VAL A 101 16.72 -32.07 14.52
C VAL A 101 17.53 -32.70 13.39
N VAL A 102 17.06 -33.85 12.89
CA VAL A 102 17.58 -34.42 11.66
C VAL A 102 17.11 -33.52 10.52
N GLU A 103 17.93 -32.54 10.15
CA GLU A 103 17.75 -31.80 8.90
C GLU A 103 18.02 -32.78 7.75
N ASP A 104 16.96 -33.30 7.13
CA ASP A 104 17.06 -34.03 5.87
C ASP A 104 17.49 -33.04 4.77
N PRO A 105 18.73 -33.12 4.23
CA PRO A 105 19.21 -32.18 3.21
C PRO A 105 18.40 -32.28 1.91
N SER A 106 17.65 -33.37 1.71
CA SER A 106 16.87 -33.64 0.50
C SER A 106 15.44 -33.07 0.53
N LYS A 107 14.99 -32.58 1.69
CA LYS A 107 13.69 -31.93 1.86
C LYS A 107 13.87 -30.61 2.61
N LYS A 108 14.09 -29.51 1.89
CA LYS A 108 13.91 -28.16 2.45
C LYS A 108 12.47 -28.03 2.94
N LYS A 109 12.25 -28.24 4.24
CA LYS A 109 10.95 -28.02 4.86
C LYS A 109 10.74 -26.51 4.89
N VAL A 110 9.81 -26.02 4.07
CA VAL A 110 9.41 -24.61 4.07
C VAL A 110 8.96 -24.23 5.48
N THR A 111 9.65 -23.26 6.07
CA THR A 111 9.33 -22.73 7.40
C THR A 111 8.32 -21.58 7.29
N LEU A 112 7.65 -21.22 8.39
CA LEU A 112 6.76 -20.05 8.39
C LEU A 112 7.56 -18.78 8.07
N GLU A 113 8.76 -18.72 8.58
CA GLU A 113 9.76 -17.70 8.34
C GLU A 113 10.05 -17.52 6.85
N ASP A 114 10.27 -18.62 6.13
CA ASP A 114 10.43 -18.61 4.67
C ASP A 114 9.17 -18.07 4.00
N GLN A 115 7.98 -18.53 4.42
CA GLN A 115 6.72 -18.06 3.85
C GLN A 115 6.53 -16.56 4.04
N ILE A 116 6.82 -16.01 5.23
CA ILE A 116 6.71 -14.57 5.49
C ILE A 116 7.61 -13.79 4.53
N VAL A 117 8.85 -14.22 4.32
CA VAL A 117 9.77 -13.56 3.38
C VAL A 117 9.26 -13.64 1.93
N GLN A 118 8.75 -14.81 1.53
CA GLN A 118 8.24 -15.07 0.17
C GLN A 118 6.92 -14.38 -0.17
N THR A 119 6.23 -13.77 0.81
CA THR A 119 5.11 -12.85 0.48
C THR A 119 5.56 -11.64 -0.31
N ASN A 120 6.81 -11.17 -0.13
CA ASN A 120 7.26 -9.93 -0.76
C ASN A 120 7.34 -10.03 -2.29
N PRO A 121 7.99 -11.05 -2.91
CA PRO A 121 7.98 -11.18 -4.38
C PRO A 121 6.57 -11.11 -4.99
N VAL A 122 5.59 -11.81 -4.41
CA VAL A 122 4.19 -11.78 -4.88
C VAL A 122 3.61 -10.37 -4.75
N LEU A 123 3.75 -9.73 -3.59
CA LEU A 123 3.21 -8.39 -3.37
C LEU A 123 3.94 -7.31 -4.19
N GLU A 124 5.23 -7.49 -4.49
CA GLU A 124 6.01 -6.56 -5.31
C GLU A 124 5.66 -6.71 -6.79
N ALA A 125 5.46 -7.94 -7.28
CA ALA A 125 5.03 -8.17 -8.65
C ALA A 125 3.71 -7.44 -8.97
N PHE A 126 2.73 -7.49 -8.05
CA PHE A 126 1.40 -6.90 -8.24
C PHE A 126 1.21 -5.50 -7.61
N GLY A 127 2.09 -5.08 -6.72
CA GLY A 127 1.93 -3.84 -5.97
C GLY A 127 3.03 -2.81 -6.20
N ASN A 128 4.14 -3.19 -6.85
CA ASN A 128 5.21 -2.27 -7.17
C ASN A 128 5.27 -1.94 -8.68
N ALA A 129 5.75 -0.73 -8.96
CA ALA A 129 5.94 -0.21 -10.31
C ALA A 129 7.19 0.70 -10.35
N LYS A 130 7.68 1.00 -11.56
CA LYS A 130 8.74 2.00 -11.75
C LYS A 130 8.13 3.41 -11.76
N THR A 131 8.73 4.29 -10.97
CA THR A 131 8.55 5.74 -11.03
C THR A 131 9.84 6.39 -11.55
N VAL A 132 9.78 7.70 -11.83
CA VAL A 132 10.97 8.48 -12.23
C VAL A 132 12.10 8.36 -11.19
N ARG A 133 11.76 8.29 -9.89
CA ARG A 133 12.73 8.28 -8.79
C ARG A 133 13.10 6.87 -8.32
N ASN A 134 12.23 5.87 -8.48
CA ASN A 134 12.44 4.54 -7.94
C ASN A 134 12.02 3.45 -8.93
N ASN A 135 12.92 2.51 -9.21
CA ASN A 135 12.69 1.43 -10.17
C ASN A 135 11.73 0.35 -9.63
N ASN A 136 11.67 0.17 -8.30
CA ASN A 136 10.79 -0.79 -7.63
C ASN A 136 10.03 -0.07 -6.51
N SER A 137 9.06 0.77 -6.88
CA SER A 137 8.31 1.61 -5.96
C SER A 137 7.00 0.94 -5.57
N SER A 138 6.81 0.66 -4.29
CA SER A 138 5.49 0.26 -3.77
C SER A 138 4.47 1.36 -4.00
N ARG A 139 3.39 1.00 -4.71
CA ARG A 139 2.23 1.86 -5.00
C ARG A 139 1.01 1.47 -4.17
N PHE A 140 1.28 0.88 -3.01
CA PHE A 140 0.35 0.55 -1.94
C PHE A 140 1.10 0.66 -0.61
N GLY A 141 0.37 0.88 0.48
CA GLY A 141 0.88 0.71 1.83
C GLY A 141 0.62 -0.70 2.32
N LYS A 142 1.53 -1.26 3.12
CA LYS A 142 1.36 -2.52 3.81
C LYS A 142 1.70 -2.39 5.29
N PHE A 143 0.87 -2.97 6.13
CA PHE A 143 1.12 -3.14 7.55
C PHE A 143 1.21 -4.63 7.84
N ILE A 144 2.40 -5.07 8.22
CA ILE A 144 2.72 -6.49 8.43
C ILE A 144 2.73 -6.73 9.93
N ARG A 145 1.80 -7.51 10.45
CA ARG A 145 1.75 -7.90 11.86
C ARG A 145 2.38 -9.28 12.02
N ILE A 146 3.49 -9.33 12.75
CA ILE A 146 4.10 -10.59 13.17
C ILE A 146 3.60 -10.86 14.59
N HIS A 147 2.85 -11.94 14.75
CA HIS A 147 2.26 -12.35 16.02
C HIS A 147 3.23 -13.24 16.79
N PHE A 148 3.26 -13.03 18.09
CA PHE A 148 4.09 -13.77 19.02
C PHE A 148 3.25 -14.36 20.15
N SER A 149 3.66 -15.52 20.64
CA SER A 149 3.11 -16.11 21.86
C SER A 149 3.70 -15.42 23.11
N LYS A 150 3.16 -15.70 24.30
CA LYS A 150 3.74 -15.23 25.58
C LYS A 150 5.21 -15.62 25.79
N LEU A 151 5.65 -16.73 25.18
CA LEU A 151 7.03 -17.20 25.25
C LEU A 151 7.93 -16.55 24.19
N GLY A 152 7.38 -15.66 23.36
CA GLY A 152 8.13 -14.94 22.32
C GLY A 152 8.28 -15.68 21.00
N ARG A 153 7.54 -16.77 20.81
CA ARG A 153 7.60 -17.56 19.57
C ARG A 153 6.76 -16.91 18.49
N VAL A 154 7.27 -16.89 17.26
CA VAL A 154 6.49 -16.49 16.08
C VAL A 154 5.32 -17.45 15.92
N ALA A 155 4.10 -16.92 16.02
CA ALA A 155 2.85 -17.67 15.97
C ALA A 155 2.20 -17.58 14.60
N SER A 156 2.08 -16.39 14.04
CA SER A 156 1.51 -16.18 12.71
C SER A 156 1.96 -14.84 12.15
N CYS A 157 1.69 -14.61 10.86
CA CYS A 157 1.84 -13.30 10.27
C CYS A 157 0.56 -12.93 9.53
N ASP A 158 0.21 -11.66 9.52
CA ASP A 158 -0.83 -11.15 8.63
C ASP A 158 -0.42 -9.80 8.04
N ILE A 159 -0.98 -9.49 6.88
CA ILE A 159 -0.67 -8.32 6.08
C ILE A 159 -1.99 -7.60 5.79
N GLU A 160 -2.09 -6.36 6.23
CA GLU A 160 -3.12 -5.44 5.78
C GLU A 160 -2.53 -4.50 4.72
N HIS A 161 -3.27 -4.29 3.62
CA HIS A 161 -2.86 -3.37 2.57
C HIS A 161 -3.77 -2.14 2.55
N TYR A 162 -3.20 -1.01 2.13
CA TYR A 162 -3.86 0.28 2.07
C TYR A 162 -3.53 0.97 0.75
N LEU A 163 -4.47 1.76 0.22
CA LEU A 163 -4.20 2.75 -0.84
C LEU A 163 -3.45 2.21 -2.09
N LEU A 164 -3.92 1.10 -2.68
CA LEU A 164 -3.38 0.67 -3.97
C LEU A 164 -3.71 1.71 -5.05
N GLU A 165 -2.69 2.18 -5.77
CA GLU A 165 -2.81 3.15 -6.85
C GLU A 165 -3.42 2.50 -8.11
N LYS A 166 -4.74 2.37 -8.15
CA LYS A 166 -5.44 1.69 -9.25
C LYS A 166 -5.22 2.35 -10.61
N SER A 167 -5.09 3.68 -10.66
CA SER A 167 -4.94 4.44 -11.92
C SER A 167 -3.71 4.04 -12.72
N ARG A 168 -2.67 3.53 -12.05
CA ARG A 168 -1.46 2.98 -12.64
C ARG A 168 -1.72 1.89 -13.66
N VAL A 169 -2.79 1.11 -13.50
CA VAL A 169 -3.17 -0.01 -14.39
C VAL A 169 -3.49 0.48 -15.80
N ILE A 170 -4.06 1.69 -15.92
CA ILE A 170 -4.57 2.21 -17.19
C ILE A 170 -3.82 3.46 -17.68
N ARG A 171 -2.90 4.00 -16.87
CA ARG A 171 -2.14 5.21 -17.20
C ARG A 171 -0.79 5.26 -16.51
N GLN A 172 0.24 5.64 -17.26
CA GLN A 172 1.60 5.88 -16.76
C GLN A 172 2.12 7.21 -17.29
N ALA A 173 2.80 8.00 -16.45
CA ALA A 173 3.46 9.23 -16.91
C ALA A 173 4.82 8.89 -17.57
N PRO A 174 5.40 9.79 -18.38
CA PRO A 174 6.72 9.58 -18.98
C PRO A 174 7.78 9.26 -17.92
N GLY A 175 8.60 8.23 -18.16
CA GLY A 175 9.60 7.72 -17.22
C GLY A 175 9.07 6.74 -16.17
N GLU A 176 7.76 6.48 -16.13
CA GLU A 176 7.13 5.48 -15.28
C GLU A 176 6.83 4.19 -16.06
N ARG A 177 6.55 3.10 -15.32
CA ARG A 177 6.13 1.79 -15.86
C ARG A 177 4.85 1.34 -15.14
N CYS A 178 4.08 0.45 -15.74
CA CYS A 178 2.98 -0.21 -15.05
C CYS A 178 3.51 -1.22 -13.99
N TYR A 179 2.61 -1.92 -13.31
CA TYR A 179 2.97 -2.94 -12.32
C TYR A 179 3.82 -4.07 -12.94
N HIS A 180 4.77 -4.59 -12.17
CA HIS A 180 5.80 -5.52 -12.67
C HIS A 180 5.23 -6.82 -13.27
N ILE A 181 4.14 -7.34 -12.70
CA ILE A 181 3.51 -8.59 -13.14
C ILE A 181 3.21 -8.61 -14.64
N PHE A 182 2.75 -7.51 -15.23
CA PHE A 182 2.41 -7.47 -16.67
C PHE A 182 3.61 -7.77 -17.57
N TYR A 183 4.80 -7.37 -17.13
CA TYR A 183 6.05 -7.55 -17.86
C TYR A 183 6.67 -8.92 -17.59
N GLN A 184 6.56 -9.38 -16.33
CA GLN A 184 6.90 -10.75 -15.95
C GLN A 184 6.13 -11.78 -16.79
N LEU A 185 4.81 -11.60 -16.98
CA LEU A 185 4.00 -12.48 -17.84
C LEU A 185 4.50 -12.57 -19.29
N CYS A 186 5.19 -11.53 -19.77
CA CYS A 186 5.73 -11.47 -21.13
C CYS A 186 7.20 -11.92 -21.26
N SER A 187 7.86 -12.27 -20.15
CA SER A 187 9.31 -12.50 -20.03
C SER A 187 9.85 -13.84 -20.55
N ASP A 188 8.97 -14.75 -21.00
CA ASP A 188 9.34 -16.11 -21.42
C ASP A 188 10.00 -16.98 -20.34
N HIS A 189 9.80 -16.68 -19.05
CA HIS A 189 10.17 -17.61 -17.97
C HIS A 189 9.40 -18.93 -18.09
N ILE A 190 8.06 -18.85 -18.27
CA ILE A 190 7.18 -19.98 -18.58
C ILE A 190 6.91 -19.96 -20.10
N PRO A 191 7.52 -20.87 -20.89
CA PRO A 191 7.51 -20.75 -22.36
C PRO A 191 6.12 -20.83 -23.00
N THR A 192 5.18 -21.56 -22.40
CA THR A 192 3.81 -21.71 -22.95
C THR A 192 2.88 -20.58 -22.54
N LEU A 193 3.24 -19.81 -21.52
CA LEU A 193 2.31 -18.91 -20.83
C LEU A 193 1.74 -17.84 -21.75
N LYS A 194 2.56 -17.17 -22.59
CA LYS A 194 2.05 -16.17 -23.54
C LYS A 194 1.02 -16.76 -24.49
N LYS A 195 1.25 -17.99 -24.97
CA LYS A 195 0.31 -18.68 -25.87
C LYS A 195 -0.98 -19.02 -25.14
N ASP A 196 -0.87 -19.54 -23.91
CA ASP A 196 -2.02 -19.93 -23.08
C ASP A 196 -2.87 -18.70 -22.68
N LEU A 197 -2.22 -17.54 -22.53
CA LEU A 197 -2.83 -16.25 -22.21
C LEU A 197 -3.26 -15.44 -23.45
N LEU A 198 -3.08 -15.98 -24.67
CA LEU A 198 -3.37 -15.31 -25.94
C LEU A 198 -2.64 -13.96 -26.12
N LEU A 199 -1.46 -13.82 -25.49
CA LEU A 199 -0.58 -12.66 -25.61
C LEU A 199 0.27 -12.76 -26.88
N ASP A 200 -0.37 -12.55 -28.03
CA ASP A 200 0.17 -12.71 -29.38
C ASP A 200 0.82 -11.45 -29.98
N LYS A 201 0.66 -10.30 -29.32
CA LYS A 201 1.22 -9.03 -29.80
C LYS A 201 2.52 -8.66 -29.10
N PRO A 202 3.39 -7.87 -29.75
CA PRO A 202 4.50 -7.23 -29.05
C PRO A 202 4.00 -6.41 -27.86
N LEU A 203 4.74 -6.42 -26.74
CA LEU A 203 4.33 -5.74 -25.50
C LEU A 203 3.92 -4.26 -25.71
N LYS A 204 4.63 -3.55 -26.59
CA LYS A 204 4.38 -2.15 -26.95
C LYS A 204 2.98 -1.88 -27.53
N GLU A 205 2.28 -2.92 -27.96
CA GLU A 205 0.94 -2.81 -28.56
C GLU A 205 -0.18 -3.03 -27.54
N TYR A 206 0.11 -3.37 -26.28
CA TYR A 206 -0.87 -3.43 -25.20
C TYR A 206 -1.00 -2.08 -24.51
N TYR A 207 -1.99 -1.29 -24.92
CA TYR A 207 -2.11 0.13 -24.59
C TYR A 207 -2.07 0.44 -23.08
N PHE A 208 -2.69 -0.39 -22.23
CA PHE A 208 -2.69 -0.15 -20.78
C PHE A 208 -1.33 -0.31 -20.11
N VAL A 209 -0.39 -1.06 -20.69
CA VAL A 209 0.92 -1.34 -20.08
C VAL A 209 2.08 -0.71 -20.86
N ALA A 210 1.79 -0.05 -21.97
CA ALA A 210 2.79 0.46 -22.92
C ALA A 210 2.74 1.98 -23.16
N GLN A 211 2.21 2.77 -22.22
CA GLN A 211 2.11 4.23 -22.40
C GLN A 211 3.42 4.97 -22.13
N ALA A 212 4.38 4.32 -21.46
CA ALA A 212 5.63 4.92 -21.06
C ALA A 212 6.78 3.90 -21.17
N GLU A 213 7.45 3.59 -20.06
CA GLU A 213 8.62 2.73 -20.06
C GLU A 213 8.22 1.26 -20.14
N LEU A 214 8.94 0.48 -20.95
CA LEU A 214 8.70 -0.97 -21.08
C LEU A 214 9.75 -1.81 -20.35
N SER A 215 10.93 -1.25 -20.09
CA SER A 215 12.06 -1.90 -19.44
C SER A 215 12.58 -1.07 -18.26
N ILE A 216 13.37 -1.73 -17.41
CA ILE A 216 14.02 -1.11 -16.26
C ILE A 216 15.50 -1.46 -16.29
N ASP A 217 16.36 -0.45 -16.20
CA ASP A 217 17.80 -0.67 -16.16
C ASP A 217 18.20 -1.51 -14.95
N GLY A 218 18.89 -2.61 -15.20
CA GLY A 218 19.44 -3.50 -14.18
C GLY A 218 18.43 -4.46 -13.54
N ILE A 219 17.22 -4.61 -14.09
CA ILE A 219 16.24 -5.62 -13.65
C ILE A 219 15.90 -6.52 -14.84
N ASP A 220 16.01 -7.84 -14.64
CA ASP A 220 15.55 -8.83 -15.62
C ASP A 220 14.16 -9.34 -15.23
N ASP A 221 13.14 -9.01 -16.03
CA ASP A 221 11.77 -9.44 -15.79
C ASP A 221 11.60 -10.97 -15.80
N LYS A 222 12.53 -11.70 -16.46
CA LYS A 222 12.50 -13.16 -16.48
C LYS A 222 12.96 -13.77 -15.16
N GLU A 223 14.03 -13.23 -14.57
CA GLU A 223 14.49 -13.62 -13.24
C GLU A 223 13.46 -13.24 -12.18
N GLU A 224 12.87 -12.05 -12.26
CA GLU A 224 11.82 -11.62 -11.33
C GLU A 224 10.53 -12.46 -11.47
N HIS A 225 10.19 -12.91 -12.68
CA HIS A 225 9.07 -13.84 -12.87
C HIS A 225 9.37 -15.19 -12.22
N GLN A 226 10.59 -15.71 -12.34
CA GLN A 226 10.99 -16.93 -11.65
C GLN A 226 10.82 -16.82 -10.13
N LEU A 227 11.34 -15.74 -9.53
CA LEU A 227 11.20 -15.51 -8.10
C LEU A 227 9.73 -15.41 -7.66
N THR A 228 8.89 -14.80 -8.49
CA THR A 228 7.46 -14.66 -8.22
C THR A 228 6.74 -16.02 -8.32
N ASP A 229 7.06 -16.84 -9.32
CA ASP A 229 6.44 -18.16 -9.49
C ASP A 229 6.86 -19.15 -8.39
N GLU A 230 8.14 -19.14 -8.02
CA GLU A 230 8.66 -19.91 -6.87
C GLU A 230 7.99 -19.48 -5.55
N ALA A 231 7.80 -18.17 -5.37
CA ALA A 231 7.14 -17.63 -4.18
C ALA A 231 5.68 -18.10 -4.06
N PHE A 232 4.94 -18.17 -5.16
CA PHE A 232 3.58 -18.72 -5.15
C PHE A 232 3.56 -20.20 -4.70
N ASP A 233 4.53 -21.01 -5.12
CA ASP A 233 4.63 -22.42 -4.74
C ASP A 233 4.96 -22.57 -3.24
N ILE A 234 5.88 -21.75 -2.72
CA ILE A 234 6.24 -21.72 -1.30
C ILE A 234 5.06 -21.29 -0.42
N LEU A 235 4.25 -20.35 -0.92
CA LEU A 235 3.02 -19.90 -0.28
C LEU A 235 1.83 -20.85 -0.53
N HIS A 236 2.04 -22.00 -1.16
CA HIS A 236 1.01 -23.03 -1.38
C HIS A 236 -0.19 -22.55 -2.21
N PHE A 237 0.03 -21.65 -3.16
CA PHE A 237 -0.96 -21.39 -4.20
C PHE A 237 -1.05 -22.59 -5.11
N SER A 238 -2.27 -23.05 -5.39
CA SER A 238 -2.49 -24.10 -6.37
C SER A 238 -2.16 -23.61 -7.78
N PHE A 239 -1.78 -24.53 -8.66
CA PHE A 239 -1.54 -24.21 -10.07
C PHE A 239 -2.74 -23.49 -10.73
N GLN A 240 -3.97 -23.89 -10.39
CA GLN A 240 -5.18 -23.24 -10.89
C GLN A 240 -5.30 -21.80 -10.39
N GLU A 241 -5.05 -21.55 -9.10
CA GLU A 241 -5.07 -20.21 -8.52
C GLU A 241 -4.03 -19.28 -9.19
N LYS A 242 -2.81 -19.77 -9.42
CA LYS A 242 -1.76 -19.02 -10.16
C LYS A 242 -2.22 -18.69 -11.58
N THR A 243 -2.72 -19.71 -12.28
CA THR A 243 -3.18 -19.59 -13.67
C THR A 243 -4.36 -18.62 -13.80
N ASP A 244 -5.33 -18.71 -12.88
CA ASP A 244 -6.48 -17.81 -12.86
C ASP A 244 -6.04 -16.35 -12.65
N CYS A 245 -5.05 -16.10 -11.78
CA CYS A 245 -4.46 -14.76 -11.62
C CYS A 245 -3.85 -14.25 -12.92
N TYR A 246 -3.01 -15.08 -13.57
CA TYR A 246 -2.34 -14.72 -14.82
C TYR A 246 -3.35 -14.44 -15.95
N LYS A 247 -4.42 -15.25 -16.06
CA LYS A 247 -5.53 -15.02 -16.99
C LYS A 247 -6.19 -13.66 -16.75
N LEU A 248 -6.49 -13.30 -15.50
CA LEU A 248 -7.11 -12.00 -15.20
C LEU A 248 -6.20 -10.82 -15.54
N MET A 249 -4.88 -10.96 -15.37
CA MET A 249 -3.93 -9.92 -15.78
C MET A 249 -3.85 -9.79 -17.31
N ALA A 250 -3.79 -10.92 -18.04
CA ALA A 250 -3.84 -10.90 -19.50
C ALA A 250 -5.15 -10.31 -20.04
N ALA A 251 -6.27 -10.61 -19.40
CA ALA A 251 -7.57 -10.04 -19.77
C ALA A 251 -7.58 -8.50 -19.66
N ILE A 252 -6.93 -7.93 -18.64
CA ILE A 252 -6.76 -6.47 -18.52
C ILE A 252 -5.94 -5.91 -19.68
N MET A 253 -4.88 -6.60 -20.11
CA MET A 253 -4.08 -6.18 -21.26
C MET A 253 -4.91 -6.17 -22.56
N HIS A 254 -5.73 -7.21 -22.78
CA HIS A 254 -6.66 -7.27 -23.91
C HIS A 254 -7.74 -6.18 -23.85
N MET A 255 -8.32 -5.93 -22.68
CA MET A 255 -9.30 -4.86 -22.48
C MET A 255 -8.76 -3.50 -22.90
N GLY A 256 -7.49 -3.20 -22.61
CA GLY A 256 -6.85 -1.94 -23.01
C GLY A 256 -6.79 -1.72 -24.52
N ASN A 257 -6.92 -2.79 -25.31
CA ASN A 257 -6.85 -2.76 -26.77
C ASN A 257 -8.23 -2.85 -27.45
N MET A 258 -9.31 -2.94 -26.68
CA MET A 258 -10.67 -2.90 -27.22
C MET A 258 -10.91 -1.57 -27.94
N LYS A 259 -11.48 -1.63 -29.14
CA LYS A 259 -11.80 -0.45 -29.94
C LYS A 259 -13.30 -0.31 -30.08
N PHE A 260 -13.74 0.94 -30.05
CA PHE A 260 -15.14 1.32 -30.21
C PHE A 260 -15.22 2.49 -31.18
N LYS A 261 -16.32 2.54 -31.93
CA LYS A 261 -16.62 3.62 -32.87
C LYS A 261 -17.99 4.20 -32.62
N GLN A 262 -18.15 5.45 -33.05
CA GLN A 262 -19.38 6.20 -32.90
C GLN A 262 -20.29 5.82 -34.07
N ARG A 263 -21.54 5.50 -33.79
CA ARG A 263 -22.52 5.28 -34.85
C ARG A 263 -22.76 6.59 -35.61
N PRO A 264 -22.73 6.62 -36.95
CA PRO A 264 -22.86 7.87 -37.72
C PRO A 264 -24.17 8.64 -37.52
N ARG A 265 -25.24 7.97 -37.06
CA ARG A 265 -26.59 8.55 -36.89
C ARG A 265 -27.10 8.52 -35.45
N GLU A 266 -26.30 8.01 -34.51
CA GLU A 266 -26.67 7.85 -33.10
C GLU A 266 -25.48 8.28 -32.22
N GLU A 267 -25.73 8.96 -31.11
CA GLU A 267 -24.68 9.23 -30.10
C GLU A 267 -24.26 7.96 -29.31
N GLN A 268 -24.54 6.77 -29.82
CA GLN A 268 -24.14 5.49 -29.23
C GLN A 268 -22.85 4.91 -29.85
N ALA A 269 -22.04 4.29 -29.02
CA ALA A 269 -20.86 3.53 -29.40
C ALA A 269 -21.23 2.10 -29.80
N GLU A 270 -20.45 1.54 -30.73
CA GLU A 270 -20.46 0.14 -31.08
C GLU A 270 -19.03 -0.43 -31.14
N PRO A 271 -18.84 -1.74 -30.94
CA PRO A 271 -17.52 -2.36 -31.04
C PRO A 271 -16.93 -2.16 -32.45
N ASP A 272 -15.64 -1.81 -32.52
CA ASP A 272 -14.89 -1.72 -33.77
C ASP A 272 -13.94 -2.93 -33.89
N GLY A 273 -14.56 -4.10 -34.06
CA GLY A 273 -13.90 -5.41 -33.97
C GLY A 273 -14.19 -6.10 -32.63
N THR A 274 -14.05 -7.43 -32.61
CA THR A 274 -14.36 -8.27 -31.44
C THR A 274 -13.16 -9.06 -30.93
N ASP A 275 -12.06 -9.15 -31.69
CA ASP A 275 -10.90 -9.99 -31.38
C ASP A 275 -10.37 -9.82 -29.95
N GLU A 276 -10.15 -8.58 -29.50
CA GLU A 276 -9.65 -8.31 -28.14
C GLU A 276 -10.70 -8.60 -27.06
N ALA A 277 -11.99 -8.44 -27.39
CA ALA A 277 -13.08 -8.80 -26.51
C ALA A 277 -13.19 -10.31 -26.35
N GLU A 278 -13.05 -11.06 -27.44
CA GLU A 278 -13.03 -12.52 -27.44
C GLU A 278 -11.86 -13.05 -26.61
N LYS A 279 -10.65 -12.49 -26.77
CA LYS A 279 -9.48 -12.86 -25.96
C LYS A 279 -9.70 -12.56 -24.47
N ALA A 280 -10.16 -11.37 -24.12
CA ALA A 280 -10.47 -11.02 -22.73
C ALA A 280 -11.55 -11.94 -22.13
N SER A 281 -12.63 -12.19 -22.88
CA SER A 281 -13.72 -13.07 -22.47
C SER A 281 -13.28 -14.53 -22.34
N ALA A 282 -12.33 -15.01 -23.15
CA ALA A 282 -11.75 -16.34 -23.02
C ALA A 282 -10.95 -16.49 -21.71
N MET A 283 -10.21 -15.46 -21.31
CA MET A 283 -9.49 -15.44 -20.03
C MET A 283 -10.44 -15.41 -18.82
N TYR A 284 -11.58 -14.74 -18.97
CA TYR A 284 -12.63 -14.71 -17.95
C TYR A 284 -13.49 -15.97 -17.93
N GLY A 285 -13.67 -16.66 -19.05
CA GLY A 285 -14.65 -17.74 -19.18
C GLY A 285 -16.09 -17.22 -19.23
N ILE A 286 -16.32 -16.12 -19.95
CA ILE A 286 -17.65 -15.50 -20.19
C ILE A 286 -17.93 -15.36 -21.68
N GLY A 287 -19.20 -15.12 -22.06
CA GLY A 287 -19.57 -14.82 -23.45
C GLY A 287 -19.14 -13.41 -23.88
N HIS A 288 -18.43 -13.28 -25.01
CA HIS A 288 -17.94 -11.98 -25.50
C HIS A 288 -19.07 -11.05 -25.97
N GLU A 289 -20.15 -11.59 -26.54
CA GLU A 289 -21.32 -10.80 -26.96
C GLU A 289 -22.00 -10.13 -25.77
N ASP A 290 -22.23 -10.88 -24.68
CA ASP A 290 -22.82 -10.36 -23.45
C ASP A 290 -21.89 -9.34 -22.78
N PHE A 291 -20.57 -9.58 -22.81
CA PHE A 291 -19.58 -8.66 -22.28
C PHE A 291 -19.57 -7.31 -23.03
N LEU A 292 -19.54 -7.34 -24.37
CA LEU A 292 -19.59 -6.13 -25.20
C LEU A 292 -20.92 -5.40 -25.08
N LYS A 293 -22.03 -6.14 -24.97
CA LYS A 293 -23.36 -5.56 -24.74
C LYS A 293 -23.44 -4.89 -23.37
N ALA A 294 -22.87 -5.48 -22.32
CA ALA A 294 -22.84 -4.89 -20.99
C ALA A 294 -22.02 -3.59 -20.94
N LEU A 295 -20.94 -3.50 -21.72
CA LEU A 295 -20.12 -2.30 -21.85
C LEU A 295 -20.85 -1.18 -22.63
N THR A 296 -21.43 -1.51 -23.79
CA THR A 296 -22.03 -0.51 -24.70
C THR A 296 -23.47 -0.12 -24.33
N LYS A 297 -24.22 -1.04 -23.74
CA LYS A 297 -25.64 -0.90 -23.40
C LYS A 297 -25.95 -1.46 -22.01
N PRO A 298 -25.34 -0.90 -20.95
CA PRO A 298 -25.64 -1.34 -19.58
C PRO A 298 -27.12 -1.14 -19.22
N LYS A 299 -27.62 -2.06 -18.40
CA LYS A 299 -28.91 -1.93 -17.73
C LYS A 299 -28.78 -0.95 -16.58
N VAL A 300 -29.58 0.10 -16.61
CA VAL A 300 -29.65 1.11 -15.54
C VAL A 300 -31.08 1.25 -15.04
N LYS A 301 -31.22 1.52 -13.75
CA LYS A 301 -32.53 1.76 -13.14
C LYS A 301 -32.96 3.20 -13.38
N VAL A 302 -34.10 3.38 -14.05
CA VAL A 302 -34.73 4.69 -14.26
C VAL A 302 -36.10 4.66 -13.59
N GLY A 303 -36.23 5.36 -12.47
CA GLY A 303 -37.40 5.24 -11.60
C GLY A 303 -37.50 3.83 -11.02
N ASN A 304 -38.57 3.09 -11.38
CA ASN A 304 -38.81 1.72 -10.95
C ASN A 304 -38.52 0.65 -12.02
N GLU A 305 -38.16 1.07 -13.24
CA GLU A 305 -37.91 0.17 -14.37
C GLU A 305 -36.42 0.05 -14.70
N TRP A 306 -36.05 -1.09 -15.28
CA TRP A 306 -34.70 -1.36 -15.77
C TRP A 306 -34.67 -1.18 -17.28
N VAL A 307 -33.82 -0.27 -17.75
CA VAL A 307 -33.71 0.06 -19.17
C VAL A 307 -32.27 -0.09 -19.64
N ASN A 308 -32.09 -0.56 -20.88
CA ASN A 308 -30.77 -0.57 -21.51
C ASN A 308 -30.45 0.85 -21.98
N LYS A 309 -29.40 1.44 -21.44
CA LYS A 309 -28.95 2.78 -21.82
C LYS A 309 -27.73 2.67 -22.74
N GLY A 310 -27.86 3.16 -23.98
CA GLY A 310 -26.72 3.29 -24.87
C GLY A 310 -25.69 4.30 -24.34
N GLN A 311 -24.41 3.98 -24.49
CA GLN A 311 -23.28 4.83 -24.10
C GLN A 311 -22.57 5.40 -25.32
N ASN A 312 -21.97 6.58 -25.19
CA ASN A 312 -21.07 7.14 -26.21
C ASN A 312 -19.65 6.53 -26.10
N ILE A 313 -18.75 6.81 -27.06
CA ILE A 313 -17.39 6.22 -27.07
C ILE A 313 -16.67 6.50 -25.76
N ASP A 314 -16.71 7.74 -25.29
CA ASP A 314 -15.98 8.15 -24.08
C ASP A 314 -16.48 7.32 -22.91
N GLN A 315 -17.80 7.27 -22.67
CA GLN A 315 -18.42 6.49 -21.58
C GLN A 315 -18.01 5.02 -21.59
N VAL A 316 -17.99 4.38 -22.77
CA VAL A 316 -17.55 2.99 -22.90
C VAL A 316 -16.06 2.86 -22.57
N THR A 317 -15.22 3.76 -23.07
CA THR A 317 -13.78 3.78 -22.79
C THR A 317 -13.50 3.95 -21.30
N TRP A 318 -14.23 4.87 -20.63
CA TRP A 318 -14.19 5.04 -19.18
C TRP A 318 -14.64 3.78 -18.45
N ALA A 319 -15.72 3.13 -18.90
CA ALA A 319 -16.21 1.89 -18.30
C ALA A 319 -15.18 0.75 -18.41
N VAL A 320 -14.52 0.60 -19.56
CA VAL A 320 -13.43 -0.39 -19.75
C VAL A 320 -12.29 -0.11 -18.76
N GLY A 321 -11.84 1.14 -18.65
CA GLY A 321 -10.80 1.53 -17.71
C GLY A 321 -11.20 1.34 -16.24
N ALA A 322 -12.44 1.67 -15.88
CA ALA A 322 -13.00 1.46 -14.55
C ALA A 322 -13.04 -0.02 -14.16
N MET A 323 -13.50 -0.87 -15.08
CA MET A 323 -13.53 -2.32 -14.87
C MET A 323 -12.13 -2.92 -14.75
N ALA A 324 -11.17 -2.48 -15.55
CA ALA A 324 -9.77 -2.92 -15.44
C ALA A 324 -9.15 -2.56 -14.07
N LYS A 325 -9.32 -1.30 -13.62
CA LYS A 325 -8.88 -0.85 -12.28
C LYS A 325 -9.55 -1.64 -11.16
N GLY A 326 -10.87 -1.82 -11.24
CA GLY A 326 -11.67 -2.53 -10.26
C GLY A 326 -11.28 -4.00 -10.13
N LEU A 327 -11.11 -4.67 -11.27
CA LEU A 327 -10.65 -6.06 -11.33
C LEU A 327 -9.26 -6.22 -10.73
N TYR A 328 -8.30 -5.40 -11.14
CA TYR A 328 -6.93 -5.44 -10.63
C TYR A 328 -6.88 -5.28 -9.11
N SER A 329 -7.58 -4.26 -8.58
CA SER A 329 -7.64 -3.99 -7.15
C SER A 329 -8.25 -5.15 -6.36
N ARG A 330 -9.25 -5.83 -6.92
CA ARG A 330 -9.90 -6.98 -6.27
C ARG A 330 -9.01 -8.22 -6.30
N VAL A 331 -8.29 -8.48 -7.39
CA VAL A 331 -7.28 -9.54 -7.46
C VAL A 331 -6.15 -9.28 -6.45
N PHE A 332 -5.66 -8.05 -6.35
CA PHE A 332 -4.64 -7.70 -5.37
C PHE A 332 -5.10 -7.94 -3.93
N ASN A 333 -6.33 -7.52 -3.59
CA ASN A 333 -6.91 -7.81 -2.28
C ASN A 333 -7.03 -9.32 -2.00
N TRP A 334 -7.45 -10.09 -3.01
CA TRP A 334 -7.50 -11.55 -2.89
C TRP A 334 -6.12 -12.17 -2.67
N LEU A 335 -5.08 -11.71 -3.38
CA LEU A 335 -3.69 -12.17 -3.19
C LEU A 335 -3.23 -11.95 -1.75
N VAL A 336 -3.45 -10.75 -1.20
CA VAL A 336 -3.13 -10.43 0.20
C VAL A 336 -3.90 -11.35 1.17
N LYS A 337 -5.22 -11.52 0.96
CA LYS A 337 -6.03 -12.43 1.78
C LYS A 337 -5.55 -13.87 1.70
N LYS A 338 -5.08 -14.32 0.53
CA LYS A 338 -4.55 -15.67 0.36
C LYS A 338 -3.21 -15.86 1.07
N CYS A 339 -2.30 -14.89 0.95
CA CYS A 339 -1.07 -14.88 1.73
C CYS A 339 -1.39 -14.96 3.24
N ASN A 340 -2.36 -14.20 3.74
CA ASN A 340 -2.73 -14.26 5.16
C ASN A 340 -3.27 -15.63 5.59
N LYS A 341 -4.00 -16.34 4.72
CA LYS A 341 -4.46 -17.70 5.00
C LYS A 341 -3.29 -18.69 5.12
N THR A 342 -2.20 -18.46 4.39
CA THR A 342 -1.05 -19.37 4.34
C THR A 342 -0.08 -19.11 5.50
N LEU A 343 -0.03 -17.87 5.99
CA LEU A 343 0.79 -17.43 7.13
C LEU A 343 0.15 -17.69 8.51
N ASP A 344 -1.05 -18.24 8.54
CA ASP A 344 -1.78 -18.55 9.77
C ASP A 344 -1.45 -19.96 10.28
N GLN A 345 -0.55 -20.07 11.27
CA GLN A 345 -0.35 -21.34 11.98
C GLN A 345 -1.44 -21.57 13.03
N LYS A 346 -2.17 -22.65 12.86
CA LYS A 346 -3.15 -23.11 13.85
C LYS A 346 -2.44 -23.73 15.05
N GLY A 347 -2.82 -23.32 16.27
CA GLY A 347 -2.45 -24.00 17.51
C GLY A 347 -1.42 -23.28 18.38
N ILE A 348 -0.86 -22.14 17.94
CA ILE A 348 -0.04 -21.26 18.78
C ILE A 348 -0.89 -20.04 19.19
N SER A 349 -0.80 -19.60 20.45
CA SER A 349 -1.50 -18.41 20.92
C SER A 349 -0.91 -17.14 20.30
N ARG A 350 -1.78 -16.19 19.95
CA ARG A 350 -1.42 -14.85 19.46
C ARG A 350 -1.64 -13.86 20.59
N ASP A 351 -0.63 -13.71 21.42
CA ASP A 351 -0.72 -12.88 22.63
C ASP A 351 -0.29 -11.44 22.36
N PHE A 352 0.77 -11.27 21.56
CA PHE A 352 1.33 -9.97 21.22
C PHE A 352 1.65 -9.90 19.72
N PHE A 353 1.84 -8.70 19.19
CA PHE A 353 2.36 -8.51 17.84
C PHE A 353 3.36 -7.37 17.75
N ILE A 354 4.24 -7.47 16.75
CA ILE A 354 5.07 -6.36 16.27
C ILE A 354 4.59 -6.01 14.86
N GLY A 355 4.06 -4.80 14.70
CA GLY A 355 3.52 -4.30 13.44
C GLY A 355 4.56 -3.49 12.65
N VAL A 356 4.94 -3.93 11.47
CA VAL A 356 5.88 -3.22 10.60
C VAL A 356 5.10 -2.46 9.53
N LEU A 357 5.17 -1.13 9.55
CA LEU A 357 4.53 -0.26 8.57
C LEU A 357 5.50 0.08 7.45
N ASP A 358 5.14 -0.30 6.22
CA ASP A 358 5.80 0.09 4.98
C ASP A 358 4.80 0.79 4.07
N ILE A 359 4.93 2.09 3.93
CA ILE A 359 4.05 2.91 3.11
C ILE A 359 4.86 3.78 2.16
N ALA A 360 4.27 4.16 1.03
CA ALA A 360 4.84 5.16 0.13
C ALA A 360 5.24 6.43 0.90
N GLY A 361 6.40 6.98 0.53
CA GLY A 361 6.88 8.24 1.12
C GLY A 361 6.11 9.44 0.59
N PHE A 362 6.27 10.59 1.24
CA PHE A 362 5.75 11.87 0.75
C PHE A 362 6.22 12.15 -0.69
N GLU A 363 5.31 12.58 -1.57
CA GLU A 363 5.56 12.80 -2.99
C GLU A 363 5.29 14.25 -3.39
N ILE A 364 6.28 14.90 -4.00
CA ILE A 364 6.15 16.22 -4.64
C ILE A 364 6.61 16.08 -6.09
N PHE A 365 5.65 16.04 -7.00
CA PHE A 365 5.90 15.94 -8.43
C PHE A 365 5.53 17.23 -9.16
N ASP A 366 5.94 17.30 -10.43
CA ASP A 366 5.54 18.37 -11.36
C ASP A 366 4.02 18.38 -11.61
N PHE A 367 3.36 17.22 -11.44
CA PHE A 367 1.91 17.06 -11.51
C PHE A 367 1.43 16.17 -10.35
N ASN A 368 0.68 16.74 -9.41
CA ASN A 368 0.11 16.00 -8.27
C ASN A 368 -1.42 15.97 -8.41
N SER A 369 -2.00 14.79 -8.30
CA SER A 369 -3.45 14.58 -8.43
C SER A 369 -4.04 13.97 -7.15
N PHE A 370 -5.22 13.37 -7.26
CA PHE A 370 -5.98 12.76 -6.17
C PHE A 370 -5.17 11.71 -5.39
N GLU A 371 -4.37 10.90 -6.09
CA GLU A 371 -3.56 9.84 -5.49
C GLU A 371 -2.44 10.42 -4.62
N GLN A 372 -1.74 11.46 -5.10
CA GLN A 372 -0.72 12.16 -4.31
C GLN A 372 -1.33 12.83 -3.08
N LEU A 373 -2.55 13.39 -3.16
CA LEU A 373 -3.22 13.96 -1.98
C LEU A 373 -3.35 12.89 -0.87
N TRP A 374 -3.79 11.68 -1.21
CA TRP A 374 -3.92 10.59 -0.24
C TRP A 374 -2.58 10.13 0.31
N ILE A 375 -1.57 9.93 -0.54
CA ILE A 375 -0.23 9.53 -0.09
C ILE A 375 0.34 10.58 0.88
N ASN A 376 0.25 11.85 0.52
CA ASN A 376 0.75 12.96 1.33
C ASN A 376 -0.06 13.14 2.61
N PHE A 377 -1.38 12.93 2.57
CA PHE A 377 -2.24 12.99 3.75
C PHE A 377 -1.91 11.90 4.77
N VAL A 378 -1.65 10.67 4.34
CA VAL A 378 -1.20 9.62 5.27
C VAL A 378 0.15 9.97 5.88
N ASN A 379 1.10 10.47 5.08
CA ASN A 379 2.40 10.90 5.60
C ASN A 379 2.26 12.06 6.60
N GLU A 380 1.35 13.01 6.36
CA GLU A 380 1.02 14.09 7.31
C GLU A 380 0.53 13.53 8.66
N LYS A 381 -0.40 12.56 8.64
CA LYS A 381 -0.88 11.90 9.86
C LYS A 381 0.20 11.10 10.58
N LEU A 382 1.04 10.35 9.84
CA LEU A 382 2.15 9.61 10.43
C LEU A 382 3.21 10.53 11.04
N GLN A 383 3.44 11.70 10.42
CA GLN A 383 4.32 12.70 10.98
C GLN A 383 3.71 13.34 12.23
N GLN A 384 2.40 13.61 12.27
CA GLN A 384 1.73 14.07 13.50
C GLN A 384 1.81 13.02 14.61
N PHE A 385 1.62 11.74 14.28
CA PHE A 385 1.79 10.64 15.24
C PHE A 385 3.22 10.58 15.79
N PHE A 386 4.23 10.74 14.92
CA PHE A 386 5.62 10.87 15.36
C PHE A 386 5.79 12.07 16.29
N ASN A 387 5.30 13.25 15.91
CA ASN A 387 5.42 14.46 16.72
C ASN A 387 4.74 14.28 18.09
N HIS A 388 3.55 13.72 18.13
CA HIS A 388 2.82 13.49 19.37
C HIS A 388 3.54 12.49 20.28
N HIS A 389 4.00 11.36 19.73
CA HIS A 389 4.66 10.34 20.52
C HIS A 389 6.04 10.80 21.02
N MET A 390 6.79 11.49 20.17
CA MET A 390 8.13 11.96 20.54
C MET A 390 8.12 13.18 21.44
N PHE A 391 7.11 14.05 21.32
CA PHE A 391 7.15 15.34 22.01
C PHE A 391 6.17 15.40 23.17
N VAL A 392 4.97 14.86 23.04
CA VAL A 392 3.93 14.99 24.07
C VAL A 392 4.06 13.85 25.07
N LEU A 393 4.04 12.60 24.60
CA LEU A 393 4.05 11.43 25.48
C LEU A 393 5.36 11.31 26.28
N GLU A 394 6.51 11.64 25.68
CA GLU A 394 7.79 11.63 26.41
C GLU A 394 7.82 12.66 27.55
N GLN A 395 7.27 13.86 27.33
CA GLN A 395 7.17 14.90 28.37
C GLN A 395 6.14 14.53 29.45
N GLU A 396 5.04 13.87 29.08
CA GLU A 396 4.05 13.33 30.03
C GLU A 396 4.64 12.22 30.90
N GLU A 397 5.54 11.38 30.35
CA GLU A 397 6.26 10.37 31.13
C GLU A 397 7.19 11.03 32.16
N TYR A 398 7.95 12.06 31.76
CA TYR A 398 8.77 12.82 32.70
C TYR A 398 7.94 13.42 33.84
N ALA A 399 6.75 13.96 33.53
CA ALA A 399 5.84 14.47 34.53
C ALA A 399 5.32 13.35 35.46
N ARG A 400 5.02 12.17 34.91
CA ARG A 400 4.55 10.99 35.67
C ARG A 400 5.63 10.43 36.60
N GLU A 401 6.87 10.35 36.13
CA GLU A 401 8.03 9.92 36.92
C GLU A 401 8.50 11.00 37.92
N GLY A 402 7.91 12.19 37.89
CA GLY A 402 8.28 13.30 38.77
C GLY A 402 9.63 13.93 38.44
N ILE A 403 10.12 13.75 37.21
CA ILE A 403 11.35 14.36 36.70
C ILE A 403 11.10 15.87 36.53
N GLN A 404 11.99 16.70 37.08
CA GLN A 404 11.92 18.14 36.87
C GLN A 404 12.19 18.49 35.41
N TRP A 405 11.11 18.68 34.65
CA TRP A 405 11.13 19.02 33.24
C TRP A 405 10.30 20.28 32.99
N THR A 406 10.84 21.21 32.21
CA THR A 406 10.08 22.37 31.75
C THR A 406 9.39 21.98 30.45
N PHE A 407 8.06 22.00 30.44
CA PHE A 407 7.30 21.70 29.22
C PHE A 407 7.71 22.65 28.09
N ILE A 408 8.12 22.08 26.96
CA ILE A 408 8.47 22.84 25.77
C ILE A 408 7.39 22.58 24.72
N ASP A 409 6.67 23.63 24.34
CA ASP A 409 5.80 23.60 23.16
C ASP A 409 6.67 23.85 21.92
N PHE A 410 6.70 22.86 21.03
CA PHE A 410 7.52 22.91 19.82
C PHE A 410 6.79 23.55 18.64
N GLY A 411 5.49 23.85 18.74
CA GLY A 411 4.72 24.50 17.67
C GLY A 411 4.66 23.69 16.36
N LEU A 412 4.97 22.39 16.41
CA LEU A 412 4.98 21.46 15.27
C LEU A 412 3.65 20.73 15.12
N ASP A 413 2.56 21.45 15.39
CA ASP A 413 1.23 20.87 15.31
C ASP A 413 0.75 20.85 13.85
N LEU A 414 0.75 19.66 13.26
CA LEU A 414 0.26 19.42 11.90
C LEU A 414 -1.27 19.27 11.87
N GLN A 415 -1.93 19.34 13.03
CA GLN A 415 -3.37 19.19 13.15
C GLN A 415 -4.13 20.17 12.24
N ALA A 416 -3.68 21.42 12.08
CA ALA A 416 -4.33 22.37 11.18
C ALA A 416 -4.36 21.88 9.71
N CYS A 417 -3.28 21.28 9.22
CA CYS A 417 -3.24 20.73 7.86
C CYS A 417 -4.09 19.45 7.73
N ILE A 418 -4.06 18.59 8.75
CA ILE A 418 -4.87 17.36 8.80
C ILE A 418 -6.36 17.72 8.80
N GLU A 419 -6.76 18.69 9.61
CA GLU A 419 -8.15 19.14 9.75
C GLU A 419 -8.69 19.76 8.47
N LEU A 420 -7.88 20.58 7.78
CA LEU A 420 -8.21 21.10 6.46
C LEU A 420 -8.60 19.99 5.46
N ILE A 421 -7.99 18.80 5.58
CA ILE A 421 -8.25 17.68 4.66
C ILE A 421 -9.49 16.90 5.09
N GLU A 422 -9.60 16.50 6.36
CA GLU A 422 -10.56 15.47 6.79
C GLU A 422 -11.79 15.93 7.56
N LYS A 423 -11.76 17.14 8.16
CA LYS A 423 -12.89 17.64 8.95
C LYS A 423 -14.08 17.98 8.04
N PRO A 424 -15.29 18.12 8.62
CA PRO A 424 -16.42 18.70 7.90
C PRO A 424 -16.05 20.03 7.26
N LEU A 425 -16.51 20.29 6.04
CA LEU A 425 -16.11 21.43 5.21
C LEU A 425 -14.61 21.48 4.84
N GLY A 426 -13.87 20.39 5.07
CA GLY A 426 -12.53 20.18 4.54
C GLY A 426 -12.55 19.60 3.12
N ILE A 427 -11.36 19.41 2.56
CA ILE A 427 -11.18 19.02 1.15
C ILE A 427 -11.93 17.73 0.80
N LEU A 428 -11.84 16.69 1.64
CA LEU A 428 -12.47 15.40 1.36
C LEU A 428 -14.00 15.46 1.46
N SER A 429 -14.53 16.20 2.44
CA SER A 429 -15.99 16.39 2.61
C SER A 429 -16.57 17.10 1.39
N MET A 430 -15.92 18.18 0.94
CA MET A 430 -16.37 18.96 -0.21
C MET A 430 -16.28 18.15 -1.51
N LEU A 431 -15.25 17.31 -1.65
CA LEU A 431 -15.12 16.38 -2.76
C LEU A 431 -16.28 15.35 -2.77
N ASP A 432 -16.63 14.78 -1.62
CA ASP A 432 -17.72 13.82 -1.50
C ASP A 432 -19.09 14.44 -1.80
N GLU A 433 -19.31 15.67 -1.36
CA GLU A 433 -20.53 16.42 -1.67
C GLU A 433 -20.65 16.73 -3.16
N GLU A 434 -19.58 17.23 -3.80
CA GLU A 434 -19.56 17.50 -5.25
C GLU A 434 -19.74 16.23 -6.07
N CYS A 435 -19.37 15.05 -5.56
CA CYS A 435 -19.67 13.80 -6.25
C CYS A 435 -21.18 13.57 -6.40
N ILE A 436 -22.00 14.00 -5.43
CA ILE A 436 -23.45 13.78 -5.39
C ILE A 436 -24.20 14.84 -6.22
N VAL A 437 -23.66 16.07 -6.29
CA VAL A 437 -24.33 17.20 -6.94
C VAL A 437 -24.50 16.95 -8.45
N PRO A 438 -25.75 17.00 -8.97
CA PRO A 438 -25.98 16.89 -10.40
C PRO A 438 -25.30 18.03 -11.16
N LYS A 439 -24.57 17.71 -12.24
CA LYS A 439 -23.80 18.65 -13.08
C LYS A 439 -22.60 19.33 -12.39
N ALA A 440 -22.18 18.85 -11.22
CA ALA A 440 -20.88 19.23 -10.67
C ALA A 440 -19.73 18.81 -11.61
N SER A 441 -18.65 19.59 -11.60
CA SER A 441 -17.44 19.36 -12.39
C SER A 441 -16.20 19.58 -11.52
N ASP A 442 -15.03 19.12 -11.96
CA ASP A 442 -13.79 19.35 -11.21
C ASP A 442 -13.51 20.86 -11.03
N LEU A 443 -13.91 21.70 -11.99
CA LEU A 443 -13.77 23.15 -11.89
C LEU A 443 -14.68 23.76 -10.82
N THR A 444 -15.91 23.25 -10.65
CA THR A 444 -16.81 23.73 -9.58
C THR A 444 -16.27 23.33 -8.21
N LEU A 445 -15.68 22.13 -8.09
CA LEU A 445 -14.94 21.73 -6.89
C LEU A 445 -13.77 22.68 -6.60
N ALA A 446 -12.91 22.96 -7.58
CA ALA A 446 -11.80 23.89 -7.41
C ALA A 446 -12.24 25.28 -6.95
N GLN A 447 -13.31 25.81 -7.55
CA GLN A 447 -13.88 27.11 -7.16
C GLN A 447 -14.36 27.09 -5.71
N LYS A 448 -15.16 26.08 -5.34
CA LYS A 448 -15.64 25.93 -3.96
C LYS A 448 -14.50 25.83 -2.95
N LEU A 449 -13.46 25.04 -3.22
CA LEU A 449 -12.29 24.92 -2.34
C LEU A 449 -11.58 26.27 -2.16
N ASN A 450 -11.39 27.02 -3.25
CA ASN A 450 -10.79 28.36 -3.18
C ASN A 450 -11.68 29.33 -2.39
N ASP A 451 -12.99 29.38 -2.66
CA ASP A 451 -13.92 30.28 -1.96
C ASP A 451 -13.99 29.97 -0.45
N GLN A 452 -13.90 28.69 -0.09
CA GLN A 452 -14.00 28.23 1.29
C GLN A 452 -12.71 28.46 2.09
N HIS A 453 -11.52 28.28 1.50
CA HIS A 453 -10.27 28.22 2.25
C HIS A 453 -9.23 29.29 1.88
N LEU A 454 -9.26 29.84 0.67
CA LEU A 454 -8.23 30.77 0.22
C LEU A 454 -8.27 32.07 1.03
N GLY A 455 -7.13 32.44 1.61
CA GLY A 455 -7.01 33.62 2.49
C GLY A 455 -7.65 33.46 3.87
N LYS A 456 -8.28 32.32 4.15
CA LYS A 456 -8.93 32.00 5.44
C LYS A 456 -8.15 30.94 6.23
N HIS A 457 -7.54 29.96 5.55
CA HIS A 457 -6.80 28.87 6.20
C HIS A 457 -5.28 29.00 5.92
N PRO A 458 -4.40 28.90 6.95
CA PRO A 458 -2.96 29.13 6.80
C PRO A 458 -2.25 28.10 5.89
N ASN A 459 -2.75 26.86 5.84
CA ASN A 459 -2.20 25.80 5.00
C ASN A 459 -2.75 25.77 3.57
N PHE A 460 -3.69 26.66 3.19
CA PHE A 460 -4.29 26.69 1.86
C PHE A 460 -3.82 27.93 1.09
N GLU A 461 -3.20 27.72 -0.06
CA GLU A 461 -2.56 28.78 -0.85
C GLU A 461 -3.00 28.77 -2.31
N LYS A 462 -2.93 29.94 -2.95
CA LYS A 462 -3.05 30.04 -4.40
C LYS A 462 -1.80 29.43 -5.05
N PRO A 463 -1.93 28.56 -6.07
CA PRO A 463 -0.78 27.94 -6.69
C PRO A 463 0.04 29.02 -7.42
N LYS A 464 1.35 29.03 -7.18
CA LYS A 464 2.28 29.88 -7.93
C LYS A 464 2.23 29.49 -9.43
N PRO A 465 2.50 30.44 -10.35
CA PRO A 465 2.58 30.14 -11.77
C PRO A 465 3.54 28.97 -12.04
N PRO A 466 3.21 28.05 -12.97
CA PRO A 466 4.04 26.91 -13.25
C PRO A 466 5.43 27.32 -13.72
N LYS A 467 6.45 26.63 -13.21
CA LYS A 467 7.85 26.80 -13.62
C LYS A 467 8.35 25.52 -14.28
N GLY A 468 9.09 25.65 -15.39
CA GLY A 468 9.72 24.51 -16.06
C GLY A 468 8.70 23.49 -16.55
N LYS A 469 8.81 22.24 -16.09
CA LYS A 469 7.95 21.12 -16.47
C LYS A 469 6.67 20.98 -15.63
N GLN A 470 6.44 21.89 -14.69
CA GLN A 470 5.29 21.81 -13.79
C GLN A 470 3.97 21.97 -14.56
N GLY A 471 3.01 21.10 -14.25
CA GLY A 471 1.67 21.15 -14.80
C GLY A 471 0.81 22.29 -14.22
N GLU A 472 -0.39 22.40 -14.76
CA GLU A 472 -1.44 23.26 -14.19
C GLU A 472 -1.86 22.78 -12.80
N ALA A 473 -2.17 23.72 -11.92
CA ALA A 473 -2.65 23.43 -10.58
C ALA A 473 -3.78 24.38 -10.22
N HIS A 474 -4.77 23.88 -9.49
CA HIS A 474 -5.98 24.61 -9.13
C HIS A 474 -5.90 25.17 -7.70
N PHE A 475 -5.17 24.50 -6.82
CA PHE A 475 -4.83 24.98 -5.49
C PHE A 475 -3.44 24.49 -5.05
N ALA A 476 -2.89 25.07 -4.00
CA ALA A 476 -1.68 24.58 -3.35
C ALA A 476 -1.90 24.42 -1.85
N MET A 477 -1.21 23.46 -1.25
CA MET A 477 -1.24 23.24 0.20
C MET A 477 0.14 23.28 0.79
N ARG A 478 0.26 23.85 1.99
CA ARG A 478 1.47 23.82 2.79
C ARG A 478 1.43 22.62 3.74
N HIS A 479 2.14 21.57 3.36
CA HIS A 479 2.37 20.38 4.19
C HIS A 479 3.64 20.55 5.03
N TYR A 480 3.88 19.65 5.99
CA TYR A 480 5.11 19.63 6.78
C TYR A 480 6.39 19.52 5.90
N ALA A 481 6.31 18.77 4.81
CA ALA A 481 7.45 18.55 3.90
C ALA A 481 7.65 19.69 2.88
N GLY A 482 6.64 20.53 2.67
CA GLY A 482 6.71 21.65 1.72
C GLY A 482 5.38 21.95 1.04
N THR A 483 5.41 22.93 0.13
CA THR A 483 4.21 23.33 -0.63
C THR A 483 3.99 22.40 -1.81
N VAL A 484 2.82 21.77 -1.88
CA VAL A 484 2.41 20.88 -2.98
C VAL A 484 1.33 21.55 -3.83
N ARG A 485 1.48 21.45 -5.15
CA ARG A 485 0.53 22.01 -6.14
C ARG A 485 -0.36 20.90 -6.66
N TYR A 486 -1.66 20.99 -6.41
CA TYR A 486 -2.63 19.95 -6.78
C TYR A 486 -3.49 20.35 -7.98
N ASN A 487 -3.67 19.38 -8.87
CA ASN A 487 -4.56 19.47 -10.01
C ASN A 487 -5.82 18.62 -9.76
N VAL A 488 -7.00 19.27 -9.73
CA VAL A 488 -8.27 18.60 -9.44
C VAL A 488 -8.89 17.87 -10.64
N SER A 489 -8.30 17.91 -11.83
CA SER A 489 -8.86 17.26 -13.01
C SER A 489 -9.07 15.76 -12.76
N ASN A 490 -10.26 15.30 -13.10
CA ASN A 490 -10.81 13.98 -12.89
C ASN A 490 -10.94 13.54 -11.42
N TRP A 491 -10.92 14.46 -10.44
CA TRP A 491 -11.07 14.09 -9.03
C TRP A 491 -12.45 13.55 -8.73
N LEU A 492 -13.52 14.15 -9.25
CA LEU A 492 -14.88 13.67 -9.02
C LEU A 492 -15.04 12.24 -9.54
N GLU A 493 -14.49 11.97 -10.71
CA GLU A 493 -14.55 10.63 -11.31
C GLU A 493 -13.71 9.62 -10.54
N LYS A 494 -12.45 9.96 -10.23
CA LYS A 494 -11.55 9.11 -9.42
C LYS A 494 -12.16 8.80 -8.05
N ASN A 495 -12.89 9.73 -7.46
CA ASN A 495 -13.53 9.55 -6.16
C ASN A 495 -14.84 8.76 -6.24
N LYS A 496 -15.58 8.85 -7.35
CA LYS A 496 -16.78 8.02 -7.60
C LYS A 496 -16.40 6.56 -7.90
N ASP A 497 -15.30 6.36 -8.63
CA ASP A 497 -14.82 5.07 -9.17
C ASP A 497 -15.98 4.15 -9.62
N PRO A 498 -16.90 4.63 -10.49
CA PRO A 498 -18.15 3.94 -10.75
C PRO A 498 -17.89 2.64 -11.52
N LEU A 499 -18.32 1.51 -10.95
CA LEU A 499 -18.29 0.22 -11.63
C LEU A 499 -19.59 0.01 -12.41
N ASN A 500 -19.48 -0.62 -13.58
CA ASN A 500 -20.65 -0.97 -14.38
C ASN A 500 -21.28 -2.27 -13.85
N ASP A 501 -22.40 -2.14 -13.13
CA ASP A 501 -23.14 -3.26 -12.54
C ASP A 501 -23.52 -4.35 -13.54
N THR A 502 -23.82 -3.99 -14.78
CA THR A 502 -24.16 -4.98 -15.81
C THR A 502 -22.95 -5.81 -16.18
N VAL A 503 -21.77 -5.18 -16.29
CA VAL A 503 -20.52 -5.91 -16.57
C VAL A 503 -20.13 -6.79 -15.40
N VAL A 504 -20.26 -6.30 -14.16
CA VAL A 504 -20.03 -7.12 -12.95
C VAL A 504 -20.96 -8.32 -12.91
N SER A 505 -22.24 -8.13 -13.26
CA SER A 505 -23.21 -9.23 -13.37
C SER A 505 -22.76 -10.29 -14.37
N VAL A 506 -22.27 -9.90 -15.56
CA VAL A 506 -21.70 -10.85 -16.52
C VAL A 506 -20.47 -11.57 -15.95
N MET A 507 -19.55 -10.84 -15.30
CA MET A 507 -18.33 -11.43 -14.70
C MET A 507 -18.65 -12.43 -13.59
N LYS A 508 -19.69 -12.21 -12.79
CA LYS A 508 -20.15 -13.14 -11.74
C LYS A 508 -20.63 -14.48 -12.27
N HIS A 509 -21.06 -14.54 -13.52
CA HIS A 509 -21.50 -15.78 -14.18
C HIS A 509 -20.37 -16.48 -14.95
N SER A 510 -19.11 -16.13 -14.66
CA SER A 510 -17.93 -16.84 -15.16
C SER A 510 -18.01 -18.34 -14.86
N THR A 511 -17.76 -19.16 -15.89
CA THR A 511 -17.65 -20.62 -15.76
C THR A 511 -16.21 -21.14 -15.95
N GLY A 512 -15.31 -20.30 -16.47
CA GLY A 512 -13.94 -20.69 -16.82
C GLY A 512 -12.83 -20.13 -15.92
N ASN A 513 -13.17 -19.27 -14.96
CA ASN A 513 -12.23 -18.68 -14.00
C ASN A 513 -12.90 -18.55 -12.63
N ALA A 514 -12.50 -19.40 -11.68
CA ALA A 514 -13.13 -19.47 -10.36
C ALA A 514 -12.76 -18.25 -9.49
N LEU A 515 -11.54 -17.75 -9.65
CA LEU A 515 -11.07 -16.54 -8.98
C LEU A 515 -11.95 -15.33 -9.34
N LEU A 516 -12.30 -15.16 -10.62
CA LEU A 516 -13.17 -14.07 -11.06
C LEU A 516 -14.50 -14.07 -10.30
N THR A 517 -15.11 -15.25 -10.13
CA THR A 517 -16.35 -15.38 -9.38
C THR A 517 -16.12 -15.04 -7.90
N GLU A 518 -15.06 -15.58 -7.27
CA GLU A 518 -14.72 -15.32 -5.86
C GLU A 518 -14.56 -13.82 -5.57
N ILE A 519 -13.78 -13.11 -6.38
CA ILE A 519 -13.47 -11.71 -6.12
C ILE A 519 -14.65 -10.75 -6.31
N TRP A 520 -15.75 -11.19 -6.91
CA TRP A 520 -16.98 -10.41 -7.06
C TRP A 520 -18.11 -10.86 -6.13
N GLN A 521 -17.92 -11.89 -5.29
CA GLN A 521 -18.95 -12.41 -4.38
C GLN A 521 -19.48 -11.38 -3.39
N ASP A 522 -18.61 -10.48 -2.91
CA ASP A 522 -18.95 -9.44 -1.93
C ASP A 522 -19.56 -8.18 -2.58
N TYR A 523 -19.56 -8.07 -3.90
CA TYR A 523 -20.19 -6.96 -4.60
C TYR A 523 -21.68 -7.22 -4.74
N THR A 524 -22.53 -6.29 -4.36
CA THR A 524 -23.98 -6.38 -4.61
C THR A 524 -24.37 -5.32 -5.64
N THR A 525 -24.80 -5.78 -6.81
CA THR A 525 -25.32 -4.90 -7.87
C THR A 525 -26.63 -4.26 -7.43
N GLN A 526 -27.00 -3.14 -8.05
CA GLN A 526 -28.28 -2.49 -7.80
C GLN A 526 -29.48 -3.39 -8.14
N GLU A 527 -29.31 -4.31 -9.11
CA GLU A 527 -30.34 -5.29 -9.48
C GLU A 527 -30.55 -6.33 -8.38
N GLU A 528 -29.46 -6.93 -7.87
CA GLU A 528 -29.50 -7.88 -6.75
C GLU A 528 -30.07 -7.22 -5.48
N ALA A 529 -29.66 -5.99 -5.17
CA ALA A 529 -30.17 -5.24 -4.03
C ALA A 529 -31.68 -4.93 -4.17
N ALA A 530 -32.13 -4.58 -5.39
CA ALA A 530 -33.54 -4.32 -5.66
C ALA A 530 -34.40 -5.60 -5.61
N ALA A 531 -33.86 -6.74 -6.04
CA ALA A 531 -34.51 -8.05 -5.95
C ALA A 531 -34.66 -8.48 -4.48
N ALA A 532 -33.59 -8.40 -3.69
CA ALA A 532 -33.62 -8.71 -2.26
C ALA A 532 -34.61 -7.84 -1.48
N ALA A 533 -34.80 -6.58 -1.88
CA ALA A 533 -35.79 -5.68 -1.27
C ALA A 533 -37.26 -6.04 -1.59
N LYS A 534 -37.52 -6.77 -2.68
CA LYS A 534 -38.87 -7.21 -3.07
C LYS A 534 -39.31 -8.50 -2.37
N ASP A 535 -38.37 -9.36 -1.97
CA ASP A 535 -38.67 -10.68 -1.38
C ASP A 535 -38.99 -10.67 0.13
N GLY A 536 -39.22 -9.51 0.75
CA GLY A 536 -39.83 -9.40 2.09
C GLY A 536 -39.03 -10.00 3.27
N GLY A 537 -37.78 -10.41 3.05
CA GLY A 537 -36.96 -11.11 4.05
C GLY A 537 -36.07 -10.18 4.89
N GLY A 538 -36.58 -9.72 6.04
CA GLY A 538 -35.79 -9.63 7.27
C GLY A 538 -35.20 -8.29 7.70
N GLY A 539 -35.75 -7.75 8.79
CA GLY A 539 -35.12 -6.75 9.65
C GLY A 539 -33.90 -7.29 10.40
N GLY A 540 -32.76 -7.35 9.72
CA GLY A 540 -31.43 -7.38 10.35
C GLY A 540 -30.81 -6.00 10.32
N LYS A 541 -30.22 -5.54 11.44
CA LYS A 541 -29.45 -4.30 11.58
C LYS A 541 -28.76 -3.90 10.27
N LYS A 542 -29.02 -2.68 9.80
CA LYS A 542 -28.25 -1.97 8.77
C LYS A 542 -26.74 -2.09 9.04
N LYS A 543 -26.09 -3.13 8.52
CA LYS A 543 -24.67 -3.11 8.19
C LYS A 543 -24.62 -2.65 6.75
N GLY A 544 -24.22 -1.39 6.57
CA GLY A 544 -24.07 -0.73 5.27
C GLY A 544 -25.30 0.08 4.89
N LYS A 545 -25.16 1.41 4.87
CA LYS A 545 -25.93 2.23 3.92
C LYS A 545 -25.76 1.57 2.54
N SER A 546 -26.82 1.52 1.74
CA SER A 546 -26.79 1.03 0.36
C SER A 546 -25.46 1.41 -0.32
N GLY A 547 -24.68 0.44 -0.78
CA GLY A 547 -23.36 0.66 -1.37
C GLY A 547 -23.35 1.50 -2.65
N SER A 548 -24.48 2.09 -3.06
CA SER A 548 -24.61 2.84 -4.30
C SER A 548 -24.00 4.24 -4.27
N PHE A 549 -23.45 4.71 -3.13
CA PHE A 549 -22.69 5.96 -3.08
C PHE A 549 -21.60 5.96 -1.99
N MET A 550 -20.81 4.89 -1.90
CA MET A 550 -19.53 4.97 -1.17
C MET A 550 -18.45 5.47 -2.12
N THR A 551 -17.89 6.64 -1.81
CA THR A 551 -16.75 7.19 -2.54
C THR A 551 -15.45 6.53 -2.09
N VAL A 552 -14.43 6.60 -2.95
CA VAL A 552 -13.08 6.09 -2.65
C VAL A 552 -12.50 6.76 -1.40
N SER A 553 -12.74 8.06 -1.24
CA SER A 553 -12.34 8.83 -0.06
C SER A 553 -12.93 8.30 1.25
N MET A 554 -14.19 7.87 1.26
CA MET A 554 -14.84 7.31 2.45
C MET A 554 -14.13 6.01 2.88
N LEU A 555 -13.87 5.12 1.92
CA LEU A 555 -13.14 3.86 2.15
C LEU A 555 -11.72 4.11 2.65
N TYR A 556 -11.00 5.03 2.01
CA TYR A 556 -9.63 5.36 2.36
C TYR A 556 -9.54 6.03 3.73
N ARG A 557 -10.50 6.90 4.08
CA ARG A 557 -10.58 7.52 5.41
C ARG A 557 -10.84 6.48 6.50
N GLU A 558 -11.76 5.55 6.28
CA GLU A 558 -12.02 4.47 7.23
C GLU A 558 -10.78 3.60 7.45
N SER A 559 -10.11 3.22 6.37
CA SER A 559 -8.90 2.40 6.43
C SER A 559 -7.74 3.12 7.13
N LEU A 560 -7.56 4.42 6.84
CA LEU A 560 -6.56 5.25 7.51
C LEU A 560 -6.86 5.40 9.01
N ASN A 561 -8.12 5.60 9.38
CA ASN A 561 -8.50 5.71 10.79
C ASN A 561 -8.28 4.40 11.56
N ASN A 562 -8.55 3.25 10.93
CA ASN A 562 -8.25 1.94 11.51
C ASN A 562 -6.73 1.77 11.72
N LEU A 563 -5.91 2.15 10.72
CA LEU A 563 -4.45 2.12 10.85
C LEU A 563 -3.97 3.02 12.01
N MET A 564 -4.42 4.27 12.08
CA MET A 564 -4.00 5.18 13.14
C MET A 564 -4.45 4.71 14.53
N THR A 565 -5.66 4.16 14.65
CA THR A 565 -6.16 3.57 15.90
C THR A 565 -5.27 2.42 16.35
N MET A 566 -4.86 1.56 15.42
CA MET A 566 -3.98 0.44 15.70
C MET A 566 -2.58 0.90 16.14
N LEU A 567 -2.00 1.89 15.45
CA LEU A 567 -0.69 2.44 15.82
C LEU A 567 -0.70 3.08 17.23
N ASN A 568 -1.78 3.76 17.60
CA ASN A 568 -1.95 4.34 18.94
C ASN A 568 -2.06 3.28 20.05
N MET A 569 -2.36 2.02 19.72
CA MET A 569 -2.41 0.89 20.66
C MET A 569 -1.09 0.11 20.74
N THR A 570 -0.01 0.67 20.18
CA THR A 570 1.32 0.03 20.15
C THR A 570 2.40 1.00 20.63
N HIS A 571 3.49 0.46 21.15
CA HIS A 571 4.71 1.21 21.40
C HIS A 571 5.53 1.34 20.09
N PRO A 572 5.71 2.55 19.53
CA PRO A 572 6.31 2.76 18.23
C PRO A 572 7.84 2.88 18.27
N HIS A 573 8.48 2.27 17.28
CA HIS A 573 9.91 2.33 16.99
C HIS A 573 10.10 2.98 15.61
N PHE A 574 10.87 4.06 15.53
CA PHE A 574 10.97 4.84 14.30
C PHE A 574 12.28 4.61 13.54
N ILE A 575 12.17 4.38 12.23
CA ILE A 575 13.29 4.28 11.30
C ILE A 575 13.09 5.30 10.18
N ARG A 576 14.03 6.24 10.04
CA ARG A 576 14.02 7.29 9.01
C ARG A 576 15.01 6.94 7.90
N CYS A 577 14.48 6.58 6.74
CA CYS A 577 15.24 6.26 5.54
C CYS A 577 15.55 7.55 4.75
N ILE A 578 16.81 7.71 4.32
CA ILE A 578 17.30 8.90 3.62
C ILE A 578 17.91 8.51 2.27
N ILE A 579 17.55 9.28 1.25
CA ILE A 579 18.15 9.22 -0.09
C ILE A 579 19.45 10.01 -0.09
N PRO A 580 20.60 9.41 -0.44
CA PRO A 580 21.85 10.14 -0.43
C PRO A 580 22.05 11.00 -1.70
N ASN A 581 21.49 10.62 -2.85
CA ASN A 581 21.61 11.37 -4.11
C ASN A 581 20.53 10.94 -5.12
N GLU A 582 20.13 11.84 -6.03
CA GLU A 582 19.16 11.54 -7.10
C GLU A 582 19.76 10.74 -8.26
N LYS A 583 21.10 10.65 -8.34
CA LYS A 583 21.81 9.91 -9.40
C LYS A 583 21.81 8.39 -9.18
N LYS A 584 21.23 7.90 -8.08
CA LYS A 584 21.21 6.47 -7.68
C LYS A 584 22.61 5.85 -7.61
N GLN A 585 23.62 6.64 -7.26
CA GLN A 585 25.02 6.19 -7.21
C GLN A 585 25.45 5.82 -5.78
N SER A 586 26.08 4.66 -5.61
CA SER A 586 26.63 4.26 -4.31
C SER A 586 27.81 5.14 -3.90
N GLY A 587 27.88 5.54 -2.63
CA GLY A 587 28.99 6.33 -2.07
C GLY A 587 28.94 7.84 -2.35
N LEU A 588 28.01 8.31 -3.19
CA LEU A 588 27.78 9.74 -3.44
C LEU A 588 26.75 10.30 -2.46
N LEU A 589 27.02 11.46 -1.86
CA LEU A 589 26.09 12.16 -0.97
C LEU A 589 25.92 13.62 -1.41
N ASP A 590 24.68 14.03 -1.61
CA ASP A 590 24.28 15.43 -1.84
C ASP A 590 23.81 16.05 -0.52
N ALA A 591 24.60 17.00 -0.02
CA ALA A 591 24.35 17.64 1.26
C ALA A 591 23.04 18.46 1.29
N ALA A 592 22.68 19.13 0.19
CA ALA A 592 21.48 19.95 0.13
C ALA A 592 20.22 19.08 0.14
N LEU A 593 20.25 17.98 -0.61
CA LEU A 593 19.17 16.99 -0.63
C LEU A 593 18.98 16.32 0.73
N VAL A 594 20.07 15.89 1.38
CA VAL A 594 20.01 15.25 2.70
C VAL A 594 19.52 16.25 3.75
N LEU A 595 20.00 17.50 3.72
CA LEU A 595 19.55 18.53 4.66
C LEU A 595 18.04 18.77 4.55
N ASN A 596 17.53 18.90 3.32
CA ASN A 596 16.09 19.08 3.08
C ASN A 596 15.28 17.91 3.67
N GLN A 597 15.68 16.66 3.40
CA GLN A 597 15.04 15.49 3.98
C GLN A 597 15.08 15.47 5.51
N LEU A 598 16.20 15.86 6.12
CA LEU A 598 16.32 15.89 7.59
C LEU A 598 15.42 16.95 8.22
N THR A 599 15.22 18.09 7.55
CA THR A 599 14.26 19.12 7.96
C THR A 599 12.83 18.62 7.81
N CYS A 600 12.47 18.09 6.63
CA CYS A 600 11.11 17.62 6.37
C CYS A 600 10.73 16.43 7.26
N ASN A 601 11.61 15.46 7.48
CA ASN A 601 11.30 14.26 8.28
C ASN A 601 11.25 14.53 9.80
N GLY A 602 11.42 15.78 10.25
CA GLY A 602 11.44 16.16 11.66
C GLY A 602 12.64 15.59 12.43
N VAL A 603 13.71 15.20 11.72
CA VAL A 603 14.90 14.61 12.35
C VAL A 603 15.67 15.67 13.13
N LEU A 604 15.80 16.88 12.59
CA LEU A 604 16.51 17.97 13.28
C LEU A 604 15.82 18.37 14.59
N GLU A 605 14.49 18.41 14.57
CA GLU A 605 13.63 18.70 15.70
C GLU A 605 13.71 17.57 16.74
N GLY A 606 13.63 16.31 16.29
CA GLY A 606 13.84 15.14 17.15
C GLY A 606 15.20 15.15 17.85
N ILE A 607 16.29 15.49 17.14
CA ILE A 607 17.63 15.60 17.75
C ILE A 607 17.68 16.70 18.80
N ARG A 608 17.09 17.88 18.53
CA ARG A 608 17.07 18.98 19.50
C ARG A 608 16.40 18.56 20.82
N ILE A 609 15.43 17.66 20.76
CA ILE A 609 14.65 17.19 21.91
C ILE A 609 15.39 16.09 22.63
N CYS A 610 15.82 15.03 21.94
CA CYS A 610 16.61 13.96 22.55
C CYS A 610 17.91 14.49 23.18
N ARG A 611 18.45 15.62 22.69
CA ARG A 611 19.60 16.30 23.32
C ARG A 611 19.24 17.01 24.63
N LYS A 612 18.02 17.55 24.74
CA LYS A 612 17.56 18.24 25.95
C LYS A 612 16.97 17.28 26.98
N GLY A 613 16.29 16.23 26.52
CA GLY A 613 15.68 15.19 27.35
C GLY A 613 16.65 14.08 27.76
N PHE A 614 16.09 12.94 28.17
CA PHE A 614 16.81 11.75 28.61
C PHE A 614 16.64 10.65 27.54
N PRO A 615 17.54 10.56 26.54
CA PRO A 615 17.36 9.67 25.39
C PRO A 615 17.51 8.17 25.73
N ASN A 616 17.92 7.84 26.96
CA ASN A 616 18.02 6.48 27.45
C ASN A 616 17.25 6.36 28.77
N SER A 617 16.15 5.62 28.76
CA SER A 617 15.41 5.25 29.97
C SER A 617 15.73 3.80 30.32
N PHE A 618 16.16 3.56 31.56
CA PHE A 618 16.49 2.22 32.04
C PHE A 618 15.62 1.89 33.25
N ALA A 619 14.95 0.73 33.22
CA ALA A 619 14.32 0.18 34.41
C ALA A 619 15.42 -0.24 35.40
N LEU A 620 15.46 0.41 36.57
CA LEU A 620 16.30 -0.03 37.68
C LEU A 620 15.71 -1.32 38.26
N CYS A 621 16.39 -2.44 38.02
CA CYS A 621 16.08 -3.69 38.70
C CYS A 621 16.54 -3.56 40.16
N ILE A 622 15.66 -3.04 41.03
CA ILE A 622 15.91 -3.04 42.47
C ILE A 622 15.71 -4.49 42.94
N THR A 623 16.77 -5.29 42.92
CA THR A 623 16.81 -6.52 43.71
C THR A 623 16.75 -6.11 45.18
N SER A 624 15.57 -6.20 45.77
CA SER A 624 15.38 -6.08 47.21
C SER A 624 16.03 -7.30 47.89
N ASN A 625 17.35 -7.24 48.08
CA ASN A 625 17.99 -8.00 49.14
C ASN A 625 17.53 -7.39 50.46
N ILE A 626 16.34 -7.79 50.91
CA ILE A 626 15.95 -7.68 52.30
C ILE A 626 16.80 -8.72 53.03
N GLU A 627 17.99 -8.29 53.48
CA GLU A 627 18.70 -8.95 54.56
C GLU A 627 17.78 -8.98 55.77
N ARG A 628 17.16 -10.14 56.01
CA ARG A 628 16.66 -10.49 57.34
C ARG A 628 17.86 -10.93 58.17
N SER A 629 18.35 -10.01 58.98
CA SER A 629 19.12 -10.28 60.20
C SER A 629 18.35 -9.78 61.41
#